data_AF-A0A8S3U5Q8-F1
#
_entry.id   AF-A0A8S3U5Q8-F1
#
_cell.length_a   1.000
_cell.length_b   1.000
_cell.length_c   1.000
_cell.angle_alpha   90.00
_cell.angle_beta   90.00
_cell.angle_gamma   90.00
#
_symmetry.space_group_name_H-M   'P 1'
#
loop_
_entity.id
_entity.type
_entity.pdbx_description
1 polymer ?
#
loop_
_entity_poly.entity_id
_entity_poly.type
_entity_poly.pdbx_seq_one_letter_code
_entity_poly.pdbx_strand_id
1 'polypeptide(L)'
;MYTPRLTVVLLMAIILRIGIGLELDPVCCTPDQWEGRVYIDDAQIFYYIHMNGSAEVAYDFTNSRAFINATVVQKSLVLKPELQHYSVLYIEDYKNNVEYELDDGKTCQKAWMDFNMTKQCVQGGAKLLQSGVVGQGTNIETYNTTLGDQYQNIRATIERGSCLPVHLVYIDSDYGSVTSCDVYGITPGIKDTKIFDIPPQCKHVSPIYRKNQNYEYELDNGVYCQKTRLDVNMTKQCVQGGDNLLYSGVVGEHIITDTYNITLDKSVPNIRASIERGSCVPVHLYFTHKVVVTNVDVYNMTPGIKDTKIFDIPPQCKHASPKHRWTMDYLIKQMERNLVELKDLHFHASECRGHNAATYIRWGKSSCPQDSTLVYDGYGAGNHFNEGGSGSNFLCLPKNPEWKDYTSGQNEGTGRLYGVEYEIQTSKPYSKSFNDKDMPCAVCLTARSTVLMVPGKINCHEGWHKEFSGYLMSEYHTKTRTPSQYICVDEKLESVPGGDGNRNEAVVYPVEAVCGSLKCPPYVNGRELTCVVCSKEIN
;
A
#
# COMPACT_ATOMS: atom_id res chain seq x y z
N MET A 1 0.99 14.52 11.80
CA MET A 1 1.28 14.94 13.09
C MET A 1 2.13 13.82 13.64
N TYR A 2 3.35 13.64 13.11
CA TYR A 2 4.43 13.91 14.05
C TYR A 2 4.22 15.34 14.49
N THR A 3 3.38 15.44 15.51
CA THR A 3 3.53 16.47 16.49
C THR A 3 4.98 16.35 16.90
N PRO A 4 5.79 17.39 16.78
CA PRO A 4 7.00 17.49 17.60
C PRO A 4 6.80 17.11 19.08
N ARG A 5 5.54 17.10 19.58
CA ARG A 5 5.10 16.40 20.80
C ARG A 5 5.59 14.96 20.90
N LEU A 6 5.42 14.10 19.88
CA LEU A 6 5.81 12.67 19.94
C LEU A 6 7.31 12.45 20.16
N THR A 7 8.15 13.36 19.64
CA THR A 7 9.61 13.34 19.84
C THR A 7 9.99 13.69 21.27
N VAL A 8 9.26 14.62 21.90
CA VAL A 8 9.42 14.98 23.31
C VAL A 8 8.90 13.85 24.23
N VAL A 9 7.77 13.20 23.89
CA VAL A 9 7.25 11.99 24.58
C VAL A 9 8.35 10.93 24.70
N LEU A 10 9.01 10.67 23.58
CA LEU A 10 10.04 9.65 23.39
C LEU A 10 11.29 9.83 24.22
N LEU A 11 11.86 11.03 24.16
CA LEU A 11 13.15 11.34 24.79
C LEU A 11 13.02 11.43 26.30
N MET A 12 11.89 11.92 26.78
CA MET A 12 11.55 12.01 28.20
C MET A 12 11.32 10.65 28.85
N ALA A 13 10.59 9.78 28.14
CA ALA A 13 10.44 8.37 28.44
C ALA A 13 11.79 7.66 28.61
N ILE A 14 12.75 7.90 27.70
CA ILE A 14 14.06 7.23 27.73
C ILE A 14 14.87 7.59 28.99
N ILE A 15 14.82 8.84 29.46
CA ILE A 15 15.52 9.27 30.69
C ILE A 15 15.10 8.40 31.90
N LEU A 16 13.84 7.96 31.97
CA LEU A 16 13.33 7.15 33.07
C LEU A 16 13.31 5.63 32.79
N ARG A 17 13.49 5.21 31.53
CA ARG A 17 13.37 3.81 31.05
C ARG A 17 14.71 3.07 30.92
N ILE A 18 15.82 3.64 31.38
CA ILE A 18 17.14 2.98 31.37
C ILE A 18 17.22 1.96 32.50
N GLY A 19 16.83 0.74 32.17
CA GLY A 19 17.12 -0.42 33.00
C GLY A 19 16.73 -1.72 32.29
N ILE A 20 17.29 -2.00 31.10
CA ILE A 20 17.07 -3.31 30.46
C ILE A 20 18.40 -3.93 30.04
N GLY A 21 18.65 -5.15 30.52
CA GLY A 21 19.65 -6.08 29.98
C GLY A 21 20.10 -7.12 31.01
N LEU A 22 19.96 -8.40 30.66
CA LEU A 22 20.17 -9.61 31.48
C LEU A 22 21.61 -9.82 32.01
N GLU A 23 21.68 -10.61 33.10
CA GLU A 23 22.78 -11.45 33.61
C GLU A 23 24.05 -10.84 34.27
N LEU A 24 24.23 -9.52 34.34
CA LEU A 24 25.41 -8.92 35.02
C LEU A 24 25.02 -7.96 36.15
N ASP A 25 25.72 -8.07 37.29
CA ASP A 25 25.52 -7.18 38.44
C ASP A 25 25.77 -5.71 38.05
N PRO A 26 24.85 -4.77 38.35
CA PRO A 26 25.01 -3.37 37.98
C PRO A 26 26.20 -2.73 38.71
N VAL A 27 26.89 -1.79 38.04
CA VAL A 27 28.01 -1.02 38.63
C VAL A 27 27.52 -0.22 39.83
N CYS A 28 26.39 0.47 39.66
CA CYS A 28 25.67 1.14 40.72
C CYS A 28 24.24 1.47 40.25
N CYS A 29 23.37 1.87 41.16
CA CYS A 29 22.01 2.31 40.87
C CYS A 29 21.67 3.60 41.62
N THR A 30 20.77 4.39 41.07
CA THR A 30 20.19 5.54 41.77
C THR A 30 19.36 5.07 42.97
N PRO A 31 19.03 5.97 43.91
CA PRO A 31 17.99 5.72 44.91
C PRO A 31 16.65 5.31 44.26
N ASP A 32 15.83 4.54 44.99
CA ASP A 32 14.52 4.09 44.50
C ASP A 32 13.50 5.24 44.39
N GLN A 33 13.75 6.36 45.06
CA GLN A 33 12.95 7.56 44.98
C GLN A 33 13.86 8.77 44.88
N TRP A 34 13.62 9.61 43.88
CA TRP A 34 14.29 10.90 43.74
C TRP A 34 13.46 11.83 42.83
N GLU A 35 13.63 13.13 43.04
CA GLU A 35 13.12 14.16 42.15
C GLU A 35 14.26 15.11 41.76
N GLY A 36 14.16 15.74 40.59
CA GLY A 36 15.19 16.61 40.08
C GLY A 36 14.74 17.42 38.87
N ARG A 37 15.71 18.06 38.22
CA ARG A 37 15.49 18.83 37.00
C ARG A 37 16.42 18.36 35.91
N VAL A 38 15.94 18.42 34.69
CA VAL A 38 16.70 18.05 33.50
C VAL A 38 16.67 19.22 32.53
N TYR A 39 17.83 19.65 32.05
CA TYR A 39 17.94 20.45 30.84
C TYR A 39 18.16 19.50 29.67
N ILE A 40 17.43 19.72 28.59
CA ILE A 40 17.43 18.83 27.43
C ILE A 40 17.83 19.65 26.23
N ASP A 41 18.80 19.14 25.48
CA ASP A 41 19.19 19.65 24.17
C ASP A 41 19.14 18.48 23.19
N ASP A 42 18.38 18.63 22.11
CA ASP A 42 18.12 17.58 21.13
C ASP A 42 18.30 18.11 19.72
N ALA A 43 19.13 17.42 18.94
CA ALA A 43 19.38 17.72 17.55
C ALA A 43 19.04 16.51 16.69
N GLN A 44 18.14 16.70 15.72
CA GLN A 44 17.70 15.66 14.80
C GLN A 44 18.09 16.01 13.36
N ILE A 45 19.00 15.22 12.80
CA ILE A 45 19.57 15.51 11.47
C ILE A 45 18.52 15.30 10.38
N PHE A 46 17.75 14.21 10.42
CA PHE A 46 16.78 13.91 9.35
C PHE A 46 15.56 14.84 9.33
N TYR A 47 15.18 15.39 10.48
CA TYR A 47 14.03 16.29 10.58
C TYR A 47 14.41 17.77 10.55
N TYR A 48 15.71 18.09 10.56
CA TYR A 48 16.22 19.46 10.63
C TYR A 48 15.61 20.26 11.80
N ILE A 49 15.44 19.59 12.93
CA ILE A 49 14.84 20.14 14.15
C ILE A 49 15.93 20.22 15.22
N HIS A 50 15.94 21.34 15.91
CA HIS A 50 16.64 21.52 17.16
C HIS A 50 15.62 21.85 18.25
N MET A 51 15.71 21.16 19.38
CA MET A 51 14.88 21.42 20.56
C MET A 51 15.77 21.63 21.76
N ASN A 52 15.41 22.59 22.61
CA ASN A 52 15.97 22.66 23.93
C ASN A 52 14.92 23.06 24.96
N GLY A 53 15.14 22.70 26.21
CA GLY A 53 14.17 22.98 27.25
C GLY A 53 14.57 22.44 28.59
N SER A 54 13.61 22.50 29.51
CA SER A 54 13.79 22.01 30.87
C SER A 54 12.60 21.17 31.31
N ALA A 55 12.87 20.19 32.15
CA ALA A 55 11.86 19.33 32.74
C ALA A 55 12.04 19.23 34.25
N GLU A 56 10.95 19.20 34.99
CA GLU A 56 10.91 18.68 36.35
C GLU A 56 10.58 17.19 36.29
N VAL A 57 11.37 16.36 36.96
CA VAL A 57 11.24 14.91 36.91
C VAL A 57 11.13 14.34 38.31
N ALA A 58 10.31 13.31 38.47
CA ALA A 58 10.24 12.53 39.69
C ALA A 58 10.14 11.04 39.35
N TYR A 59 11.01 10.25 39.98
CA TYR A 59 11.13 8.82 39.79
C TYR A 59 10.83 8.12 41.12
N ASP A 60 9.82 7.25 41.13
CA ASP A 60 9.35 6.55 42.32
C ASP A 60 9.20 5.05 42.02
N PHE A 61 10.33 4.34 42.08
CA PHE A 61 10.40 2.90 41.85
C PHE A 61 9.59 2.13 42.90
N THR A 62 9.64 2.58 44.15
CA THR A 62 8.92 1.99 45.28
C THR A 62 7.42 1.88 45.02
N ASN A 63 6.82 2.90 44.39
CA ASN A 63 5.40 2.91 44.05
C ASN A 63 5.11 2.65 42.56
N SER A 64 6.13 2.30 41.78
CA SER A 64 6.03 2.00 40.35
C SER A 64 5.36 3.13 39.54
N ARG A 65 5.89 4.35 39.67
CA ARG A 65 5.38 5.53 38.97
C ARG A 65 6.46 6.56 38.67
N ALA A 66 6.24 7.34 37.63
CA ALA A 66 7.13 8.41 37.20
C ALA A 66 6.35 9.63 36.74
N PHE A 67 7.01 10.78 36.79
CA PHE A 67 6.44 12.08 36.47
C PHE A 67 7.45 12.94 35.74
N ILE A 68 6.99 13.63 34.71
CA ILE A 68 7.80 14.55 33.91
C ILE A 68 6.95 15.76 33.56
N ASN A 69 7.37 16.96 33.93
CA ASN A 69 6.74 18.21 33.52
C ASN A 69 7.72 19.07 32.74
N ALA A 70 7.49 19.18 31.45
CA ALA A 70 8.42 19.73 30.47
C ALA A 70 7.97 21.10 29.96
N THR A 71 8.95 21.96 29.68
CA THR A 71 8.79 23.10 28.78
C THR A 71 9.93 23.10 27.79
N VAL A 72 9.59 23.02 26.50
CA VAL A 72 10.57 22.92 25.42
C VAL A 72 10.30 23.97 24.35
N VAL A 73 11.39 24.44 23.73
CA VAL A 73 11.38 25.35 22.60
C VAL A 73 11.97 24.62 21.41
N GLN A 74 11.23 24.62 20.32
CA GLN A 74 11.65 24.02 19.07
C GLN A 74 11.95 25.08 18.02
N LYS A 75 13.03 24.83 17.28
CA LYS A 75 13.43 25.59 16.11
C LYS A 75 13.62 24.66 14.92
N SER A 76 12.94 24.95 13.82
CA SER A 76 13.25 24.32 12.52
C SER A 76 14.44 25.05 11.87
N LEU A 77 15.40 24.29 11.34
CA LEU A 77 16.56 24.83 10.64
C LEU A 77 16.26 25.15 9.15
N VAL A 78 15.12 24.70 8.62
CA VAL A 78 14.77 24.80 7.19
C VAL A 78 13.50 25.65 6.97
N LEU A 79 12.55 25.63 7.91
CA LEU A 79 11.34 26.45 7.83
C LEU A 79 11.58 27.85 8.43
N LYS A 80 10.90 28.87 7.88
CA LYS A 80 10.97 30.26 8.36
C LYS A 80 10.72 30.36 9.89
N PRO A 81 11.32 31.35 10.58
CA PRO A 81 11.78 31.20 11.96
C PRO A 81 10.69 31.51 12.99
N GLU A 82 9.65 30.68 13.07
CA GLU A 82 8.78 30.67 14.25
C GLU A 82 9.29 29.67 15.28
N LEU A 83 9.74 30.19 16.43
CA LEU A 83 9.99 29.37 17.61
C LEU A 83 8.66 28.83 18.10
N GLN A 84 8.58 27.51 18.26
CA GLN A 84 7.39 26.87 18.81
C GLN A 84 7.66 26.48 20.26
N HIS A 85 6.80 26.97 21.15
CA HIS A 85 6.86 26.66 22.57
C HIS A 85 5.86 25.56 22.88
N TYR A 86 6.29 24.54 23.63
CA TYR A 86 5.44 23.46 24.09
C TYR A 86 5.61 23.25 25.58
N SER A 87 4.49 23.02 26.27
CA SER A 87 4.50 22.47 27.63
C SER A 87 3.80 21.13 27.62
N VAL A 88 4.41 20.12 28.22
CA VAL A 88 3.83 18.78 28.30
C VAL A 88 4.10 18.14 29.64
N LEU A 89 3.09 17.45 30.16
CA LEU A 89 3.13 16.74 31.42
C LEU A 89 2.89 15.26 31.18
N TYR A 90 3.80 14.40 31.64
CA TYR A 90 3.65 12.96 31.68
C TYR A 90 3.48 12.45 33.11
N ILE A 91 2.53 11.54 33.28
CA ILE A 91 2.41 10.70 34.46
C ILE A 91 2.38 9.25 34.00
N GLU A 92 3.45 8.52 34.32
CA GLU A 92 3.57 7.10 34.03
C GLU A 92 3.16 6.30 35.28
N ASP A 93 2.06 5.55 35.18
CA ASP A 93 1.56 4.64 36.22
C ASP A 93 1.82 3.20 35.79
N TYR A 94 2.97 2.66 36.19
CA TYR A 94 3.39 1.32 35.83
C TYR A 94 2.58 0.25 36.56
N LYS A 95 1.97 0.58 37.71
CA LYS A 95 1.11 -0.35 38.44
C LYS A 95 -0.16 -0.66 37.66
N ASN A 96 -0.72 0.34 37.00
CA ASN A 96 -1.89 0.19 36.14
C ASN A 96 -1.54 0.06 34.65
N ASN A 97 -0.24 0.09 34.30
CA ASN A 97 0.27 0.02 32.94
C ASN A 97 -0.31 1.11 32.03
N VAL A 98 -0.37 2.35 32.50
CA VAL A 98 -0.92 3.47 31.74
C VAL A 98 -0.09 4.74 31.87
N GLU A 99 0.01 5.48 30.78
CA GLU A 99 0.64 6.79 30.72
C GLU A 99 -0.43 7.86 30.45
N TYR A 100 -0.30 8.99 31.12
CA TYR A 100 -1.13 10.16 30.91
C TYR A 100 -0.26 11.28 30.36
N GLU A 101 -0.69 11.89 29.26
CA GLU A 101 -0.02 13.03 28.62
C GLU A 101 -0.98 14.23 28.62
N LEU A 102 -0.57 15.34 29.21
CA LEU A 102 -1.34 16.59 29.20
C LEU A 102 -0.57 17.68 28.45
N ASP A 103 -1.07 18.00 27.26
CA ASP A 103 -0.53 19.01 26.36
C ASP A 103 -1.02 20.41 26.74
N ASP A 104 -0.08 21.34 26.95
CA ASP A 104 -0.31 22.76 27.22
C ASP A 104 -1.37 23.00 28.32
N GLY A 105 -1.47 22.07 29.28
CA GLY A 105 -2.47 22.07 30.35
C GLY A 105 -3.93 21.88 29.89
N LYS A 106 -4.17 21.59 28.62
CA LYS A 106 -5.49 21.62 27.98
C LYS A 106 -5.94 20.26 27.48
N THR A 107 -5.14 19.59 26.66
CA THR A 107 -5.55 18.38 25.95
C THR A 107 -4.90 17.18 26.61
N CYS A 108 -5.70 16.33 27.24
CA CYS A 108 -5.19 15.11 27.85
C CYS A 108 -5.38 13.88 26.96
N GLN A 109 -4.36 13.04 26.93
CA GLN A 109 -4.31 11.74 26.28
C GLN A 109 -3.97 10.67 27.31
N LYS A 110 -4.49 9.46 27.11
CA LYS A 110 -4.20 8.28 27.93
C LYS A 110 -3.74 7.13 27.04
N ALA A 111 -2.61 6.54 27.36
CA ALA A 111 -2.02 5.40 26.64
C ALA A 111 -1.82 4.20 27.58
N TRP A 112 -1.74 2.99 27.00
CA TRP A 112 -1.29 1.80 27.73
C TRP A 112 0.22 1.71 27.65
N MET A 113 0.84 1.18 28.71
CA MET A 113 2.25 0.78 28.79
C MET A 113 2.36 -0.75 28.75
N ASP A 114 3.41 -1.32 28.15
CA ASP A 114 3.64 -2.79 28.13
C ASP A 114 4.95 -3.26 28.76
N PHE A 115 5.65 -2.34 29.41
CA PHE A 115 6.95 -2.51 30.02
C PHE A 115 6.85 -2.20 31.51
N ASN A 116 7.59 -2.96 32.30
CA ASN A 116 7.65 -2.72 33.73
C ASN A 116 8.62 -1.57 34.01
N MET A 117 8.40 -0.89 35.13
CA MET A 117 9.37 0.08 35.62
C MET A 117 10.67 -0.64 35.93
N THR A 118 11.78 -0.06 35.49
CA THR A 118 13.11 -0.65 35.68
C THR A 118 13.95 0.22 36.59
N LYS A 119 14.77 -0.42 37.43
CA LYS A 119 15.68 0.33 38.28
C LYS A 119 16.73 1.04 37.43
N GLN A 120 16.95 2.33 37.69
CA GLN A 120 17.95 3.12 36.98
C GLN A 120 19.34 2.78 37.50
N CYS A 121 20.08 2.05 36.67
CA CYS A 121 21.41 1.55 37.01
C CYS A 121 22.37 1.68 35.84
N VAL A 122 23.66 1.85 36.15
CA VAL A 122 24.73 1.64 35.18
C VAL A 122 24.97 0.13 35.08
N GLN A 123 24.88 -0.41 33.87
CA GLN A 123 24.99 -1.85 33.63
C GLN A 123 26.38 -2.40 33.95
N GLY A 124 26.45 -3.64 34.45
CA GLY A 124 27.72 -4.31 34.79
C GLY A 124 28.71 -4.48 33.65
N GLY A 125 28.23 -4.49 32.40
CA GLY A 125 29.05 -4.54 31.19
C GLY A 125 29.47 -3.18 30.64
N ALA A 126 29.12 -2.07 31.29
CA ALA A 126 29.40 -0.74 30.79
C ALA A 126 30.91 -0.42 30.83
N LYS A 127 31.43 0.18 29.76
CA LYS A 127 32.84 0.55 29.65
C LYS A 127 33.08 1.89 30.32
N LEU A 128 33.87 1.93 31.40
CA LEU A 128 34.36 3.18 31.95
C LEU A 128 35.23 3.89 30.91
N LEU A 129 34.84 5.11 30.53
CA LEU A 129 35.59 5.95 29.59
C LEU A 129 36.55 6.88 30.32
N GLN A 130 36.06 7.53 31.37
CA GLN A 130 36.80 8.55 32.12
C GLN A 130 36.28 8.65 33.55
N SER A 131 37.17 8.99 34.47
CA SER A 131 36.84 9.51 35.79
C SER A 131 37.38 10.93 35.93
N GLY A 132 36.71 11.78 36.69
CA GLY A 132 37.13 13.16 36.89
C GLY A 132 36.48 13.83 38.09
N VAL A 133 36.71 15.13 38.21
CA VAL A 133 36.07 15.98 39.22
C VAL A 133 35.41 17.14 38.49
N VAL A 134 34.13 17.37 38.75
CA VAL A 134 33.39 18.54 38.25
C VAL A 134 33.30 19.58 39.36
N GLY A 135 33.55 20.83 39.01
CA GLY A 135 33.52 21.95 39.95
C GLY A 135 34.59 21.84 41.04
N GLN A 136 34.20 22.08 42.30
CA GLN A 136 35.12 22.11 43.45
C GLN A 136 35.24 20.78 44.22
N GLY A 137 34.62 19.67 43.77
CA GLY A 137 34.77 18.41 44.51
C GLY A 137 33.85 17.24 44.14
N THR A 138 32.98 17.36 43.14
CA THR A 138 32.10 16.24 42.76
C THR A 138 32.86 15.25 41.90
N ASN A 139 33.18 14.09 42.46
CA ASN A 139 33.82 13.00 41.73
C ASN A 139 32.81 12.38 40.76
N ILE A 140 33.15 12.31 39.47
CA ILE A 140 32.30 11.75 38.43
C ILE A 140 32.98 10.61 37.68
N GLU A 141 32.16 9.74 37.11
CA GLU A 141 32.58 8.68 36.21
C GLU A 141 31.67 8.66 34.99
N THR A 142 32.27 8.61 33.80
CA THR A 142 31.55 8.52 32.53
C THR A 142 31.68 7.10 32.00
N TYR A 143 30.54 6.44 31.84
CA TYR A 143 30.42 5.10 31.28
C TYR A 143 29.83 5.17 29.88
N ASN A 144 30.35 4.35 28.98
CA ASN A 144 29.72 4.04 27.71
C ASN A 144 28.95 2.74 27.86
N THR A 145 27.68 2.75 27.49
CA THR A 145 26.82 1.57 27.49
C THR A 145 25.95 1.57 26.24
N THR A 146 25.38 0.42 25.94
CA THR A 146 24.38 0.25 24.89
C THR A 146 23.05 -0.11 25.54
N LEU A 147 21.93 0.44 25.06
CA LEU A 147 20.60 0.07 25.55
C LEU A 147 19.83 -0.58 24.39
N GLY A 148 19.85 -1.91 24.37
CA GLY A 148 19.36 -2.68 23.23
C GLY A 148 20.12 -2.34 21.94
N ASP A 149 19.47 -2.59 20.79
CA ASP A 149 20.09 -2.38 19.47
C ASP A 149 19.93 -0.95 18.95
N GLN A 150 18.94 -0.19 19.45
CA GLN A 150 18.56 1.14 18.95
C GLN A 150 19.47 2.28 19.46
N TYR A 151 19.86 2.25 20.74
CA TYR A 151 20.74 3.27 21.33
C TYR A 151 22.17 2.76 21.39
N GLN A 152 22.89 2.98 20.30
CA GLN A 152 24.31 2.71 20.21
C GLN A 152 25.09 3.86 20.85
N ASN A 153 25.88 3.59 21.90
CA ASN A 153 26.76 4.54 22.59
C ASN A 153 26.05 5.59 23.47
N ILE A 154 25.30 5.12 24.47
CA ILE A 154 24.86 5.95 25.59
C ILE A 154 26.07 6.29 26.45
N ARG A 155 26.31 7.59 26.66
CA ARG A 155 27.30 8.05 27.62
C ARG A 155 26.61 8.56 28.87
N ALA A 156 26.78 7.84 29.96
CA ALA A 156 26.25 8.22 31.26
C ALA A 156 27.37 8.72 32.16
N THR A 157 27.33 10.00 32.49
CA THR A 157 28.20 10.61 33.50
C THR A 157 27.45 10.65 34.82
N ILE A 158 27.97 9.94 35.81
CA ILE A 158 27.35 9.77 37.13
C ILE A 158 28.26 10.28 38.23
N GLU A 159 27.68 10.67 39.36
CA GLU A 159 28.43 10.97 40.59
C GLU A 159 28.88 9.66 41.27
N ARG A 160 30.18 9.61 41.61
CA ARG A 160 30.78 8.47 42.30
C ARG A 160 30.24 8.38 43.73
N GLY A 161 29.55 7.28 44.05
CA GLY A 161 29.02 6.97 45.37
C GLY A 161 27.49 6.99 45.42
N SER A 162 26.87 8.10 44.98
CA SER A 162 25.40 8.23 44.92
C SER A 162 24.79 7.61 43.66
N CYS A 163 25.61 7.41 42.62
CA CYS A 163 25.20 6.95 41.29
C CYS A 163 24.19 7.86 40.59
N LEU A 164 24.05 9.10 41.05
CA LEU A 164 23.11 10.05 40.46
C LEU A 164 23.62 10.52 39.10
N PRO A 165 22.76 10.58 38.08
CA PRO A 165 23.15 11.10 36.77
C PRO A 165 23.47 12.59 36.89
N VAL A 166 24.55 13.01 36.23
CA VAL A 166 24.96 14.41 36.08
C VAL A 166 24.74 14.84 34.63
N HIS A 167 25.14 13.99 33.68
CA HIS A 167 25.02 14.25 32.26
C HIS A 167 24.81 12.95 31.50
N LEU A 168 23.82 12.93 30.60
CA LEU A 168 23.48 11.77 29.79
C LEU A 168 23.51 12.20 28.32
N VAL A 169 24.19 11.42 27.48
CA VAL A 169 24.16 11.61 26.03
C VAL A 169 23.63 10.35 25.39
N TYR A 170 22.62 10.52 24.55
CA TYR A 170 22.03 9.50 23.71
C TYR A 170 22.39 9.81 22.27
N ILE A 171 22.98 8.83 21.61
CA ILE A 171 23.19 8.87 20.17
C ILE A 171 22.30 7.79 19.60
N ASP A 172 21.35 8.22 18.78
CA ASP A 172 20.49 7.32 18.04
C ASP A 172 21.03 7.25 16.60
N SER A 173 21.59 6.09 16.26
CA SER A 173 22.15 5.86 14.93
C SER A 173 21.08 5.68 13.86
N ASP A 174 19.88 5.24 14.25
CA ASP A 174 18.80 4.93 13.32
C ASP A 174 18.13 6.22 12.83
N TYR A 175 17.94 7.20 13.73
CA TYR A 175 17.34 8.51 13.39
C TYR A 175 18.35 9.66 13.26
N GLY A 176 19.65 9.39 13.35
CA GLY A 176 20.68 10.42 13.28
C GLY A 176 20.38 11.57 14.26
N SER A 177 19.99 11.22 15.49
CA SER A 177 19.68 12.20 16.54
C SER A 177 20.67 12.09 17.69
N VAL A 178 20.98 13.24 18.28
CA VAL A 178 21.79 13.33 19.49
C VAL A 178 21.00 14.11 20.52
N THR A 179 20.74 13.46 21.65
CA THR A 179 20.08 14.07 22.80
C THR A 179 21.07 14.17 23.94
N SER A 180 21.23 15.37 24.48
CA SER A 180 22.04 15.67 25.65
C SER A 180 21.12 16.08 26.79
N CYS A 181 21.30 15.48 27.96
CA CYS A 181 20.51 15.78 29.15
C CYS A 181 21.44 16.12 30.31
N ASP A 182 21.35 17.35 30.82
CA ASP A 182 22.02 17.77 32.04
C ASP A 182 21.05 17.62 33.20
N VAL A 183 21.40 16.80 34.20
CA VAL A 183 20.55 16.54 35.36
C VAL A 183 21.10 17.30 36.55
N TYR A 184 20.24 18.07 37.22
CA TYR A 184 20.63 18.92 38.33
C TYR A 184 19.53 19.05 39.38
N GLY A 185 19.92 19.49 40.57
CA GLY A 185 18.98 19.68 41.69
C GLY A 185 18.32 18.39 42.16
N ILE A 186 18.98 17.24 42.00
CA ILE A 186 18.46 15.96 42.43
C ILE A 186 18.39 15.91 43.96
N THR A 187 17.23 15.53 44.50
CA THR A 187 17.04 15.23 45.92
C THR A 187 16.46 13.82 46.08
N PRO A 188 17.07 12.96 46.93
CA PRO A 188 16.46 11.67 47.27
C PRO A 188 15.08 11.85 47.93
N GLY A 189 14.16 10.93 47.62
CA GLY A 189 12.75 11.00 48.02
C GLY A 189 11.89 11.87 47.10
N ILE A 190 10.58 11.87 47.35
CA ILE A 190 9.59 12.71 46.65
C ILE A 190 9.04 13.72 47.65
N LYS A 191 9.13 15.03 47.37
CA LYS A 191 8.66 16.09 48.28
C LYS A 191 7.15 16.22 48.29
N ASP A 192 6.52 16.23 47.12
CA ASP A 192 5.07 16.32 46.97
C ASP A 192 4.56 15.14 46.14
N THR A 193 3.89 14.19 46.79
CA THR A 193 3.35 13.01 46.10
C THR A 193 2.13 13.34 45.24
N LYS A 194 1.52 14.52 45.39
CA LYS A 194 0.35 14.93 44.60
C LYS A 194 0.69 15.22 43.14
N ILE A 195 1.96 15.39 42.80
CA ILE A 195 2.40 15.54 41.40
C ILE A 195 1.97 14.35 40.52
N PHE A 196 1.79 13.16 41.14
CA PHE A 196 1.32 11.96 40.45
C PHE A 196 -0.22 11.87 40.36
N ASP A 197 -0.97 12.81 40.96
CA ASP A 197 -2.42 12.79 40.88
C ASP A 197 -2.89 13.07 39.45
N ILE A 198 -3.77 12.22 38.93
CA ILE A 198 -4.28 12.33 37.57
C ILE A 198 -5.02 13.68 37.41
N PRO A 199 -4.60 14.55 36.47
CA PRO A 199 -5.23 15.84 36.24
C PRO A 199 -6.74 15.71 35.93
N PRO A 200 -7.59 16.66 36.32
CA PRO A 200 -9.03 16.61 36.06
C PRO A 200 -9.40 16.35 34.60
N GLN A 201 -8.64 16.93 33.67
CA GLN A 201 -8.76 16.78 32.22
C GLN A 201 -8.59 15.32 31.77
N CYS A 202 -7.86 14.52 32.53
CA CYS A 202 -7.50 13.14 32.22
C CYS A 202 -8.43 12.08 32.85
N LYS A 203 -9.30 12.47 33.80
CA LYS A 203 -10.10 11.52 34.61
C LYS A 203 -11.11 10.71 33.81
N HIS A 204 -11.65 11.28 32.74
CA HIS A 204 -12.68 10.65 31.90
C HIS A 204 -12.15 10.28 30.51
N VAL A 205 -10.84 10.34 30.31
CA VAL A 205 -10.22 10.01 29.04
C VAL A 205 -10.08 8.50 28.95
N SER A 206 -10.77 7.92 27.97
CA SER A 206 -10.57 6.51 27.62
C SER A 206 -9.19 6.36 26.97
N PRO A 207 -8.45 5.27 27.26
CA PRO A 207 -7.20 5.00 26.57
C PRO A 207 -7.42 5.08 25.06
N ILE A 208 -6.54 5.77 24.36
CA ILE A 208 -6.63 5.95 22.90
C ILE A 208 -6.56 4.60 22.17
N TYR A 209 -6.08 3.55 22.86
CA TYR A 209 -5.82 2.23 22.32
C TYR A 209 -6.51 1.10 23.12
N ARG A 210 -7.04 0.09 22.42
CA ARG A 210 -7.75 -1.05 23.06
C ARG A 210 -6.77 -2.02 23.71
N LYS A 211 -7.23 -2.76 24.73
CA LYS A 211 -6.54 -3.91 25.34
C LYS A 211 -6.47 -5.11 24.39
N ASN A 212 -5.97 -4.92 23.16
CA ASN A 212 -5.89 -5.97 22.16
C ASN A 212 -4.53 -6.66 22.23
N GLN A 213 -4.55 -7.99 22.10
CA GLN A 213 -3.41 -8.91 22.18
C GLN A 213 -2.61 -8.94 20.87
N ASN A 214 -2.61 -7.86 20.11
CA ASN A 214 -1.93 -7.78 18.83
C ASN A 214 -0.45 -7.46 19.10
N TYR A 215 0.46 -8.24 18.54
CA TYR A 215 1.91 -8.04 18.72
C TYR A 215 2.61 -8.09 17.36
N GLU A 216 3.59 -7.21 17.17
CA GLU A 216 4.57 -7.23 16.10
C GLU A 216 5.85 -7.92 16.60
N TYR A 217 6.47 -8.73 15.74
CA TYR A 217 7.72 -9.42 16.02
C TYR A 217 8.76 -9.00 14.97
N GLU A 218 9.84 -8.37 15.40
CA GLU A 218 10.96 -7.96 14.54
C GLU A 218 12.14 -8.88 14.81
N LEU A 219 12.64 -9.56 13.78
CA LEU A 219 13.75 -10.49 13.88
C LEU A 219 14.98 -9.87 13.19
N ASP A 220 15.93 -9.38 13.98
CA ASP A 220 17.19 -8.84 13.48
C ASP A 220 18.21 -9.96 13.25
N ASN A 221 18.74 -10.02 12.03
CA ASN A 221 19.73 -10.99 11.55
C ASN A 221 19.42 -12.47 11.87
N GLY A 222 18.14 -12.82 12.04
CA GLY A 222 17.70 -14.20 12.34
C GLY A 222 17.98 -14.68 13.77
N VAL A 223 18.56 -13.84 14.62
CA VAL A 223 19.04 -14.23 15.96
C VAL A 223 18.29 -13.49 17.06
N TYR A 224 18.07 -12.17 16.91
CA TYR A 224 17.49 -11.36 17.96
C TYR A 224 16.05 -11.00 17.62
N CYS A 225 15.11 -11.35 18.51
CA CYS A 225 13.70 -11.07 18.31
C CYS A 225 13.17 -10.03 19.28
N GLN A 226 12.59 -8.97 18.75
CA GLN A 226 11.87 -7.93 19.47
C GLN A 226 10.37 -8.16 19.33
N LYS A 227 9.64 -8.01 20.43
CA LYS A 227 8.17 -8.10 20.47
C LYS A 227 7.61 -6.73 20.82
N THR A 228 6.70 -6.17 20.05
CA THR A 228 6.09 -4.86 20.31
C THR A 228 4.57 -4.97 20.27
N ARG A 229 3.87 -4.29 21.17
CA ARG A 229 2.40 -4.29 21.19
C ARG A 229 1.84 -3.41 20.08
N LEU A 230 0.80 -3.90 19.41
CA LEU A 230 0.05 -3.18 18.37
C LEU A 230 -1.21 -2.58 18.98
N ASP A 231 -1.26 -1.26 18.97
CA ASP A 231 -2.29 -0.47 19.64
C ASP A 231 -3.50 -0.14 18.73
N VAL A 232 -3.41 -0.48 17.44
CA VAL A 232 -4.48 -0.32 16.46
C VAL A 232 -5.01 -1.68 15.99
N ASN A 233 -6.26 -1.69 15.55
CA ASN A 233 -6.79 -2.81 14.80
C ASN A 233 -6.38 -2.71 13.34
N MET A 234 -6.19 -3.86 12.71
CA MET A 234 -5.96 -3.95 11.27
C MET A 234 -7.11 -3.24 10.53
N THR A 235 -6.76 -2.24 9.73
CA THR A 235 -7.71 -1.54 8.86
C THR A 235 -7.65 -2.21 7.49
N LYS A 236 -8.79 -2.52 6.88
CA LYS A 236 -8.81 -3.03 5.50
C LYS A 236 -8.20 -1.96 4.58
N GLN A 237 -7.21 -2.35 3.78
CA GLN A 237 -6.67 -1.48 2.73
C GLN A 237 -7.57 -1.50 1.52
N CYS A 238 -8.60 -0.67 1.59
CA CYS A 238 -9.51 -0.44 0.49
C CYS A 238 -9.94 1.02 0.49
N VAL A 239 -10.07 1.59 -0.70
CA VAL A 239 -10.81 2.84 -0.90
C VAL A 239 -12.29 2.53 -0.67
N GLN A 240 -12.95 3.31 0.18
CA GLN A 240 -14.37 3.16 0.45
C GLN A 240 -15.19 4.04 -0.50
N GLY A 241 -16.47 3.69 -0.71
CA GLY A 241 -17.39 4.36 -1.63
C GLY A 241 -17.75 5.82 -1.29
N GLY A 242 -17.04 6.46 -0.35
CA GLY A 242 -17.16 7.88 0.00
C GLY A 242 -15.83 8.64 0.02
N ASP A 243 -14.71 7.99 -0.36
CA ASP A 243 -13.40 8.64 -0.41
C ASP A 243 -13.29 9.55 -1.64
N ASN A 244 -12.68 10.72 -1.43
CA ASN A 244 -12.68 11.76 -2.45
C ASN A 244 -11.56 11.53 -3.47
N LEU A 245 -11.92 11.26 -4.73
CA LEU A 245 -10.96 11.23 -5.85
C LEU A 245 -10.37 12.63 -6.02
N LEU A 246 -9.05 12.77 -5.85
CA LEU A 246 -8.38 14.04 -6.01
C LEU A 246 -8.05 14.31 -7.48
N TYR A 247 -7.35 13.36 -8.11
CA TYR A 247 -6.94 13.43 -9.50
C TYR A 247 -6.52 12.05 -10.00
N SER A 248 -6.51 11.89 -11.31
CA SER A 248 -5.96 10.74 -12.01
C SER A 248 -4.67 11.17 -12.70
N GLY A 249 -3.62 10.37 -12.57
CA GLY A 249 -2.32 10.66 -13.17
C GLY A 249 -1.73 9.42 -13.83
N VAL A 250 -0.93 9.61 -14.87
CA VAL A 250 -0.17 8.53 -15.50
C VAL A 250 1.20 8.48 -14.84
N VAL A 251 1.58 7.33 -14.29
CA VAL A 251 2.92 7.06 -13.77
C VAL A 251 3.67 6.25 -14.85
N GLY A 252 4.79 6.77 -15.33
CA GLY A 252 5.44 6.23 -16.53
C GLY A 252 4.61 6.53 -17.78
N GLU A 253 4.48 5.55 -18.68
CA GLU A 253 3.75 5.71 -19.95
C GLU A 253 2.31 5.15 -19.88
N HIS A 254 2.03 4.17 -19.01
CA HIS A 254 0.77 3.40 -19.11
C HIS A 254 0.06 3.15 -17.78
N ILE A 255 0.70 3.38 -16.64
CA ILE A 255 0.09 3.09 -15.35
C ILE A 255 -0.80 4.27 -14.98
N ILE A 256 -2.10 4.15 -15.28
CA ILE A 256 -3.08 5.14 -14.84
C ILE A 256 -3.30 4.90 -13.35
N THR A 257 -3.00 5.90 -12.52
CA THR A 257 -3.26 5.87 -11.09
C THR A 257 -4.37 6.83 -10.72
N ASP A 258 -5.32 6.38 -9.92
CA ASP A 258 -6.29 7.23 -9.26
C ASP A 258 -5.79 7.55 -7.86
N THR A 259 -5.63 8.84 -7.59
CA THR A 259 -5.18 9.31 -6.28
C THR A 259 -6.38 9.73 -5.46
N TYR A 260 -6.65 8.98 -4.41
CA TYR A 260 -7.76 9.24 -3.48
C TYR A 260 -7.25 9.89 -2.21
N ASN A 261 -8.04 10.81 -1.65
CA ASN A 261 -7.85 11.27 -0.28
C ASN A 261 -8.71 10.44 0.67
N ILE A 262 -8.06 9.54 1.40
CA ILE A 262 -8.70 8.63 2.35
C ILE A 262 -8.54 9.25 3.73
N THR A 263 -9.68 9.47 4.40
CA THR A 263 -9.72 9.98 5.77
C THR A 263 -10.06 8.84 6.69
N LEU A 264 -9.05 8.27 7.34
CA LEU A 264 -9.28 7.38 8.47
C LEU A 264 -9.63 8.23 9.70
N ASP A 265 -10.38 7.68 10.65
CA ASP A 265 -10.94 8.36 11.84
C ASP A 265 -10.04 9.47 12.41
N LYS A 266 -10.67 10.52 12.97
CA LYS A 266 -10.15 11.88 13.30
C LYS A 266 -8.75 12.03 13.95
N SER A 267 -8.08 10.95 14.31
CA SER A 267 -6.73 10.86 14.87
C SER A 267 -5.62 10.41 13.89
N VAL A 268 -5.94 10.03 12.64
CA VAL A 268 -5.01 9.38 11.69
C VAL A 268 -4.56 10.34 10.56
N PRO A 269 -3.34 10.19 9.99
CA PRO A 269 -2.88 10.90 8.78
C PRO A 269 -3.92 11.05 7.67
N ASN A 270 -3.83 12.15 6.93
CA ASN A 270 -4.52 12.28 5.65
C ASN A 270 -3.77 11.37 4.66
N ILE A 271 -4.42 10.30 4.22
CA ILE A 271 -3.80 9.32 3.34
C ILE A 271 -4.15 9.70 1.91
N ARG A 272 -3.14 9.84 1.08
CA ARG A 272 -3.30 9.89 -0.37
C ARG A 272 -2.80 8.58 -0.94
N ALA A 273 -3.71 7.77 -1.45
CA ALA A 273 -3.36 6.51 -2.09
C ALA A 273 -3.47 6.68 -3.59
N SER A 274 -2.36 6.55 -4.30
CA SER A 274 -2.31 6.42 -5.75
C SER A 274 -2.42 4.94 -6.09
N ILE A 275 -3.57 4.58 -6.62
CA ILE A 275 -3.95 3.20 -6.87
C ILE A 275 -4.00 3.01 -8.37
N GLU A 276 -3.34 1.98 -8.87
CA GLU A 276 -3.41 1.65 -10.28
C GLU A 276 -4.87 1.31 -10.66
N ARG A 277 -5.38 2.10 -11.59
CA ARG A 277 -6.72 1.99 -12.14
C ARG A 277 -6.83 0.65 -12.82
N GLY A 278 -7.79 -0.14 -12.35
CA GLY A 278 -7.97 -1.50 -12.78
C GLY A 278 -7.32 -2.47 -11.80
N SER A 279 -6.00 -2.52 -11.56
CA SER A 279 -5.44 -3.62 -10.75
C SER A 279 -5.79 -3.49 -9.26
N CYS A 280 -6.23 -2.29 -8.86
CA CYS A 280 -6.46 -1.89 -7.48
C CYS A 280 -5.24 -2.11 -6.58
N VAL A 281 -4.04 -2.22 -7.18
CA VAL A 281 -2.78 -2.31 -6.48
C VAL A 281 -2.41 -0.90 -6.02
N PRO A 282 -2.12 -0.69 -4.72
CA PRO A 282 -1.53 0.57 -4.29
C PRO A 282 -0.14 0.67 -4.93
N VAL A 283 0.05 1.64 -5.82
CA VAL A 283 1.36 1.87 -6.46
C VAL A 283 2.20 2.74 -5.53
N HIS A 284 1.56 3.78 -5.01
CA HIS A 284 2.21 4.74 -4.14
C HIS A 284 1.22 5.16 -3.04
N LEU A 285 1.63 5.00 -1.79
CA LEU A 285 0.90 5.48 -0.63
C LEU A 285 1.62 6.69 -0.03
N TYR A 286 0.99 7.85 -0.13
CA TYR A 286 1.40 9.10 0.47
C TYR A 286 0.68 9.28 1.78
N PHE A 287 1.39 9.15 2.87
CA PHE A 287 0.81 9.39 4.17
C PHE A 287 1.24 10.76 4.66
N THR A 288 0.28 11.67 4.75
CA THR A 288 0.55 13.04 5.17
C THR A 288 0.06 13.25 6.58
N HIS A 289 0.99 13.50 7.48
CA HIS A 289 0.69 13.79 8.85
C HIS A 289 1.54 15.03 9.25
N LYS A 290 0.90 16.21 9.47
CA LYS A 290 1.56 17.51 9.83
C LYS A 290 2.64 17.83 8.79
N VAL A 291 3.90 17.65 9.20
CA VAL A 291 5.12 18.02 8.50
C VAL A 291 5.89 16.80 8.03
N VAL A 292 5.42 15.59 8.37
CA VAL A 292 6.02 14.34 7.90
C VAL A 292 5.15 13.73 6.83
N VAL A 293 5.80 13.44 5.72
CA VAL A 293 5.26 12.75 4.55
C VAL A 293 6.06 11.46 4.41
N THR A 294 5.36 10.34 4.40
CA THR A 294 5.96 9.04 4.14
C THR A 294 5.40 8.52 2.84
N ASN A 295 6.30 8.04 2.01
CA ASN A 295 6.00 7.48 0.71
C ASN A 295 6.32 5.99 0.77
N VAL A 296 5.32 5.17 0.51
CA VAL A 296 5.49 3.74 0.40
C VAL A 296 5.18 3.36 -1.03
N ASP A 297 6.22 3.00 -1.76
CA ASP A 297 6.12 2.46 -3.10
C ASP A 297 6.05 0.93 -3.03
N VAL A 298 5.10 0.37 -3.75
CA VAL A 298 4.86 -1.07 -3.73
C VAL A 298 5.18 -1.65 -5.09
N TYR A 299 6.06 -2.64 -5.12
CA TYR A 299 6.52 -3.28 -6.35
C TYR A 299 6.35 -4.79 -6.26
N ASN A 300 6.26 -5.45 -7.42
CA ASN A 300 6.23 -6.92 -7.54
C ASN A 300 5.17 -7.62 -6.68
N MET A 301 4.02 -6.96 -6.46
CA MET A 301 2.89 -7.61 -5.77
C MET A 301 2.40 -8.82 -6.56
N THR A 302 2.38 -9.98 -5.91
CA THR A 302 1.75 -11.20 -6.44
C THR A 302 0.49 -11.53 -5.66
N PRO A 303 -0.63 -11.85 -6.32
CA PRO A 303 -1.84 -12.26 -5.62
C PRO A 303 -1.61 -13.53 -4.79
N GLY A 304 -2.04 -13.49 -3.53
CA GLY A 304 -1.99 -14.63 -2.62
C GLY A 304 -0.62 -14.83 -1.96
N ILE A 305 -0.62 -15.72 -0.97
CA ILE A 305 0.53 -16.00 -0.11
C ILE A 305 1.09 -17.36 -0.51
N LYS A 306 2.35 -17.38 -0.95
CA LYS A 306 2.99 -18.62 -1.42
C LYS A 306 3.32 -19.59 -0.28
N ASP A 307 3.72 -19.06 0.88
CA ASP A 307 4.03 -19.86 2.07
C ASP A 307 3.40 -19.21 3.30
N THR A 308 2.37 -19.84 3.87
CA THR A 308 1.67 -19.31 5.04
C THR A 308 2.45 -19.48 6.35
N LYS A 309 3.62 -20.13 6.32
CA LYS A 309 4.52 -20.24 7.48
C LYS A 309 5.33 -18.98 7.72
N ILE A 310 5.37 -18.03 6.78
CA ILE A 310 6.10 -16.77 6.96
C ILE A 310 5.51 -15.91 8.09
N PHE A 311 4.27 -16.19 8.51
CA PHE A 311 3.62 -15.57 9.65
C PHE A 311 3.80 -16.32 10.97
N ASP A 312 4.33 -17.54 10.94
CA ASP A 312 4.51 -18.30 12.16
C ASP A 312 5.54 -17.58 13.03
N ILE A 313 5.21 -17.38 14.31
CA ILE A 313 6.11 -16.70 15.24
C ILE A 313 7.43 -17.48 15.29
N PRO A 314 8.57 -16.87 14.90
CA PRO A 314 9.85 -17.56 14.88
C PRO A 314 10.15 -18.17 16.26
N PRO A 315 10.77 -19.36 16.35
CA PRO A 315 11.05 -20.01 17.63
C PRO A 315 11.81 -19.11 18.62
N GLN A 316 12.71 -18.25 18.11
CA GLN A 316 13.47 -17.28 18.90
C GLN A 316 12.58 -16.22 19.57
N CYS A 317 11.39 -15.95 19.01
CA CYS A 317 10.45 -14.93 19.48
C CYS A 317 9.50 -15.42 20.58
N LYS A 318 9.45 -16.73 20.86
CA LYS A 318 8.53 -17.31 21.86
C LYS A 318 8.79 -16.82 23.29
N HIS A 319 9.99 -16.35 23.56
CA HIS A 319 10.43 -15.85 24.87
C HIS A 319 10.74 -14.34 24.87
N ALA A 320 10.46 -13.63 23.76
CA ALA A 320 10.71 -12.19 23.66
C ALA A 320 9.76 -11.40 24.57
N SER A 321 10.32 -10.56 25.44
CA SER A 321 9.57 -9.63 26.30
C SER A 321 9.05 -8.44 25.48
N PRO A 322 7.82 -7.94 25.72
CA PRO A 322 7.31 -6.75 25.05
C PRO A 322 8.24 -5.54 25.25
N LYS A 323 8.61 -4.87 24.16
CA LYS A 323 9.25 -3.56 24.12
C LYS A 323 8.22 -2.53 23.65
N HIS A 324 8.08 -1.44 24.40
CA HIS A 324 7.37 -0.25 23.95
C HIS A 324 8.22 0.56 22.97
N ARG A 325 7.92 0.43 21.67
CA ARG A 325 8.46 1.28 20.61
C ARG A 325 7.47 2.41 20.32
N TRP A 326 7.59 3.51 21.05
CA TRP A 326 6.94 4.75 20.66
C TRP A 326 7.91 5.48 19.76
N THR A 327 8.01 5.28 18.44
CA THR A 327 8.82 6.15 17.58
C THR A 327 8.07 6.54 16.32
N MET A 328 8.69 7.33 15.45
CA MET A 328 8.07 7.78 14.20
C MET A 328 7.91 6.57 13.29
N ASP A 329 8.81 5.60 13.42
CA ASP A 329 8.60 4.25 12.89
C ASP A 329 7.32 3.60 13.37
N TYR A 330 6.73 3.91 14.52
CA TYR A 330 5.43 3.34 14.86
C TYR A 330 4.30 3.91 13.98
N LEU A 331 4.39 5.16 13.50
CA LEU A 331 3.43 5.70 12.54
C LEU A 331 3.88 5.43 11.08
N ILE A 332 5.16 5.59 10.75
CA ILE A 332 5.81 5.31 9.46
C ILE A 332 5.77 3.82 9.13
N LYS A 333 6.19 2.94 10.04
CA LYS A 333 5.96 1.50 9.88
C LYS A 333 4.48 1.16 10.00
N GLN A 334 3.58 1.92 10.66
CA GLN A 334 2.12 1.63 10.56
C GLN A 334 1.63 1.82 9.13
N MET A 335 2.25 2.77 8.45
CA MET A 335 1.97 3.15 7.09
C MET A 335 2.62 2.18 6.09
N GLU A 336 3.78 1.59 6.42
CA GLU A 336 4.40 0.46 5.69
C GLU A 336 3.72 -0.91 5.99
N ARG A 337 3.23 -1.13 7.22
CA ARG A 337 2.65 -2.40 7.76
C ARG A 337 1.30 -2.78 7.16
N ASN A 338 0.66 -1.88 6.44
CA ASN A 338 -0.48 -2.23 5.63
C ASN A 338 -0.07 -3.33 4.58
N LEU A 339 1.18 -3.45 4.19
CA LEU A 339 1.54 -4.39 3.11
C LEU A 339 1.69 -5.87 3.48
N VAL A 340 1.50 -6.29 4.74
CA VAL A 340 1.73 -7.69 5.14
C VAL A 340 0.43 -8.43 5.52
N GLU A 341 -0.12 -9.05 4.47
CA GLU A 341 -0.85 -10.32 4.43
C GLU A 341 -2.31 -10.49 4.95
N LEU A 342 -3.22 -10.33 3.98
CA LEU A 342 -4.25 -11.26 3.46
C LEU A 342 -4.48 -12.61 4.19
N LYS A 343 -5.15 -12.61 5.35
CA LYS A 343 -6.00 -13.76 5.72
C LYS A 343 -7.47 -13.33 5.69
N ASP A 344 -8.25 -14.14 4.99
CA ASP A 344 -9.71 -14.05 4.78
C ASP A 344 -10.24 -13.06 3.73
N LEU A 345 -9.63 -13.04 2.54
CA LEU A 345 -10.32 -12.59 1.34
C LEU A 345 -11.12 -13.73 0.72
N HIS A 346 -12.31 -13.98 1.29
CA HIS A 346 -13.47 -14.29 0.44
C HIS A 346 -13.83 -13.00 -0.32
N PHE A 347 -13.09 -12.72 -1.39
CA PHE A 347 -13.45 -11.65 -2.32
C PHE A 347 -14.41 -12.23 -3.35
N HIS A 348 -15.57 -11.60 -3.47
CA HIS A 348 -16.34 -11.66 -4.71
C HIS A 348 -15.46 -11.06 -5.81
N ALA A 349 -14.81 -11.94 -6.55
CA ALA A 349 -14.04 -11.62 -7.74
C ALA A 349 -15.00 -11.22 -8.87
N SER A 350 -15.51 -10.00 -8.80
CA SER A 350 -16.05 -9.31 -9.96
C SER A 350 -15.59 -7.86 -9.89
N GLU A 351 -14.72 -7.52 -10.83
CA GLU A 351 -14.28 -6.17 -11.20
C GLU A 351 -13.19 -5.54 -10.33
N CYS A 352 -11.94 -5.76 -10.75
CA CYS A 352 -10.94 -4.74 -11.07
C CYS A 352 -9.58 -5.43 -11.40
N ARG A 353 -9.15 -5.38 -12.68
CA ARG A 353 -7.76 -5.62 -13.15
C ARG A 353 -7.31 -4.48 -14.05
N GLY A 354 -6.02 -4.11 -14.02
CA GLY A 354 -5.50 -2.93 -14.71
C GLY A 354 -4.06 -3.08 -15.13
N HIS A 355 -3.76 -4.15 -15.86
CA HIS A 355 -2.86 -3.97 -16.99
C HIS A 355 -3.63 -3.10 -18.00
N ASN A 356 -2.98 -2.16 -18.67
CA ASN A 356 -3.52 -1.54 -19.87
C ASN A 356 -3.65 -2.60 -20.96
N ALA A 357 -4.70 -3.38 -20.86
CA ALA A 357 -4.93 -4.54 -21.68
C ALA A 357 -6.29 -4.38 -22.34
N ALA A 358 -6.27 -4.35 -23.67
CA ALA A 358 -7.48 -4.33 -24.45
C ALA A 358 -7.78 -5.74 -24.96
N THR A 359 -9.07 -6.04 -25.12
CA THR A 359 -9.50 -7.26 -25.79
C THR A 359 -9.89 -6.95 -27.22
N TYR A 360 -9.62 -7.90 -28.12
CA TYR A 360 -10.14 -7.89 -29.47
C TYR A 360 -10.56 -9.29 -29.88
N ILE A 361 -11.44 -9.38 -30.87
CA ILE A 361 -11.86 -10.65 -31.45
C ILE A 361 -11.06 -10.87 -32.73
N ARG A 362 -10.39 -12.01 -32.81
CA ARG A 362 -9.76 -12.49 -34.03
C ARG A 362 -10.73 -13.43 -34.73
N TRP A 363 -11.39 -12.91 -35.76
CA TRP A 363 -12.37 -13.68 -36.54
C TRP A 363 -11.68 -14.61 -37.52
N GLY A 364 -12.18 -15.84 -37.60
CA GLY A 364 -11.67 -16.89 -38.47
C GLY A 364 -10.41 -17.62 -38.00
N LYS A 365 -10.11 -17.48 -36.72
CA LYS A 365 -9.05 -18.22 -36.03
C LYS A 365 -9.52 -18.66 -34.65
N SER A 366 -9.01 -19.80 -34.21
CA SER A 366 -9.20 -20.34 -32.86
C SER A 366 -8.04 -20.02 -31.89
N SER A 367 -7.06 -19.23 -32.33
CA SER A 367 -5.84 -18.90 -31.58
C SER A 367 -5.46 -17.43 -31.70
N CYS A 368 -4.71 -16.92 -30.71
CA CYS A 368 -4.19 -15.55 -30.70
C CYS A 368 -2.79 -15.45 -31.31
N PRO A 369 -2.40 -14.28 -31.85
CA PRO A 369 -1.01 -13.94 -32.19
C PRO A 369 -0.04 -14.17 -31.02
N GLN A 370 1.26 -14.31 -31.30
CA GLN A 370 2.25 -14.65 -30.26
C GLN A 370 2.34 -13.62 -29.12
N ASP A 371 2.11 -12.35 -29.42
CA ASP A 371 2.22 -11.24 -28.47
C ASP A 371 0.89 -10.94 -27.73
N SER A 372 -0.12 -11.79 -27.89
CA SER A 372 -1.40 -11.69 -27.21
C SER A 372 -1.83 -13.02 -26.60
N THR A 373 -2.58 -12.95 -25.50
CA THR A 373 -3.00 -14.15 -24.74
C THR A 373 -4.43 -14.53 -25.12
N LEU A 374 -4.68 -15.83 -25.31
CA LEU A 374 -6.04 -16.34 -25.52
C LEU A 374 -6.86 -16.22 -24.23
N VAL A 375 -7.99 -15.51 -24.29
CA VAL A 375 -9.00 -15.48 -23.21
C VAL A 375 -9.90 -16.69 -23.35
N TYR A 376 -10.51 -16.86 -24.52
CA TYR A 376 -11.21 -18.08 -24.91
C TYR A 376 -11.32 -18.15 -26.44
N ASP A 377 -11.49 -19.35 -26.96
CA ASP A 377 -11.88 -19.61 -28.34
C ASP A 377 -13.32 -20.12 -28.41
N GLY A 378 -13.93 -20.00 -29.59
CA GLY A 378 -15.36 -20.08 -29.71
C GLY A 378 -15.89 -20.20 -31.14
N TYR A 379 -17.21 -20.07 -31.23
CA TYR A 379 -17.96 -20.09 -32.48
C TYR A 379 -18.43 -18.67 -32.82
N GLY A 380 -18.20 -18.24 -34.06
CA GLY A 380 -18.78 -17.00 -34.54
C GLY A 380 -20.31 -17.14 -34.59
N ALA A 381 -21.01 -16.15 -34.07
CA ALA A 381 -22.46 -16.15 -34.03
C ALA A 381 -23.06 -14.79 -34.41
N GLY A 382 -24.23 -14.78 -35.02
CA GLY A 382 -24.91 -13.58 -35.49
C GLY A 382 -26.41 -13.78 -35.69
N ASN A 383 -27.06 -12.76 -36.23
CA ASN A 383 -28.45 -12.87 -36.64
C ASN A 383 -28.58 -13.70 -37.92
N HIS A 384 -29.73 -14.35 -38.09
CA HIS A 384 -30.03 -15.02 -39.35
C HIS A 384 -30.09 -13.99 -40.49
N PHE A 385 -29.60 -14.38 -41.66
CA PHE A 385 -29.50 -13.49 -42.81
C PHE A 385 -30.86 -12.92 -43.28
N ASN A 386 -31.97 -13.63 -42.99
CA ASN A 386 -33.33 -13.27 -43.42
C ASN A 386 -34.25 -12.82 -42.27
N GLU A 387 -33.74 -12.71 -41.04
CA GLU A 387 -34.53 -12.27 -39.89
C GLU A 387 -34.20 -10.81 -39.58
N GLY A 388 -35.18 -9.91 -39.73
CA GLY A 388 -34.99 -8.47 -39.48
C GLY A 388 -34.96 -8.05 -38.00
N GLY A 389 -35.08 -9.01 -37.08
CA GLY A 389 -34.97 -8.81 -35.62
C GLY A 389 -33.61 -9.24 -35.07
N SER A 390 -33.53 -9.48 -33.76
CA SER A 390 -32.28 -9.84 -33.04
C SER A 390 -31.20 -8.73 -33.07
N GLY A 391 -29.96 -9.04 -32.68
CA GLY A 391 -28.84 -8.10 -32.68
C GLY A 391 -28.11 -8.05 -34.03
N SER A 392 -27.63 -6.88 -34.45
CA SER A 392 -26.92 -6.69 -35.73
C SER A 392 -25.39 -6.92 -35.66
N ASN A 393 -24.88 -7.20 -34.48
CA ASN A 393 -23.46 -7.46 -34.25
C ASN A 393 -23.16 -8.96 -34.26
N PHE A 394 -21.93 -9.30 -34.63
CA PHE A 394 -21.40 -10.65 -34.43
C PHE A 394 -20.91 -10.81 -33.00
N LEU A 395 -21.03 -12.02 -32.47
CA LEU A 395 -20.58 -12.44 -31.15
C LEU A 395 -19.62 -13.63 -31.27
N CYS A 396 -18.64 -13.70 -30.37
CA CYS A 396 -17.81 -14.88 -30.22
C CYS A 396 -18.36 -15.70 -29.06
N LEU A 397 -18.98 -16.85 -29.33
CA LEU A 397 -19.60 -17.67 -28.29
C LEU A 397 -18.61 -18.67 -27.71
N PRO A 398 -18.49 -18.79 -26.37
CA PRO A 398 -17.62 -19.77 -25.75
C PRO A 398 -18.11 -21.19 -26.08
N LYS A 399 -17.17 -22.13 -26.21
CA LYS A 399 -17.49 -23.55 -26.48
C LYS A 399 -18.32 -24.24 -25.39
N ASN A 400 -18.21 -23.74 -24.16
CA ASN A 400 -18.89 -24.28 -22.98
C ASN A 400 -19.81 -23.21 -22.38
N PRO A 401 -21.07 -23.08 -22.84
CA PRO A 401 -22.03 -22.14 -22.29
C PRO A 401 -22.53 -22.56 -20.91
N GLU A 402 -22.81 -21.59 -20.05
CA GLU A 402 -23.45 -21.79 -18.75
C GLU A 402 -24.93 -21.40 -18.83
N TRP A 403 -25.79 -22.19 -18.18
CA TRP A 403 -27.23 -21.99 -18.19
C TRP A 403 -27.73 -21.79 -16.77
N LYS A 404 -28.58 -20.78 -16.56
CA LYS A 404 -29.28 -20.54 -15.29
C LYS A 404 -30.68 -21.16 -15.34
N ASP A 405 -31.72 -20.33 -15.34
CA ASP A 405 -33.11 -20.76 -15.43
C ASP A 405 -33.52 -20.74 -16.91
N TYR A 406 -33.73 -21.91 -17.51
CA TYR A 406 -34.08 -22.03 -18.94
C TYR A 406 -35.20 -23.05 -19.17
N THR A 407 -35.95 -22.82 -20.25
CA THR A 407 -36.91 -23.76 -20.80
C THR A 407 -36.39 -24.27 -22.12
N SER A 408 -36.36 -25.59 -22.29
CA SER A 408 -35.93 -26.20 -23.55
C SER A 408 -36.98 -25.97 -24.66
N GLY A 409 -36.50 -25.68 -25.88
CA GLY A 409 -37.34 -25.46 -27.05
C GLY A 409 -37.19 -24.05 -27.63
N GLN A 410 -37.62 -23.87 -28.89
CA GLN A 410 -37.63 -22.56 -29.54
C GLN A 410 -38.97 -21.86 -29.29
N ASN A 411 -38.93 -20.61 -28.82
CA ASN A 411 -40.11 -19.78 -28.61
C ASN A 411 -40.18 -18.70 -29.70
N GLU A 412 -41.36 -18.50 -30.28
CA GLU A 412 -41.59 -17.56 -31.38
C GLU A 412 -41.37 -16.08 -31.01
N GLY A 413 -41.47 -15.74 -29.72
CA GLY A 413 -41.30 -14.36 -29.23
C GLY A 413 -39.88 -14.00 -28.77
N THR A 414 -38.84 -14.74 -29.17
CA THR A 414 -37.48 -14.58 -28.64
C THR A 414 -36.48 -14.11 -29.69
N GLY A 415 -35.45 -13.37 -29.24
CA GLY A 415 -34.28 -13.09 -30.06
C GLY A 415 -33.51 -14.38 -30.34
N ARG A 416 -33.00 -14.51 -31.55
CA ARG A 416 -32.29 -15.70 -32.03
C ARG A 416 -30.85 -15.37 -32.38
N LEU A 417 -29.98 -16.35 -32.16
CA LEU A 417 -28.56 -16.25 -32.42
C LEU A 417 -28.11 -17.54 -33.10
N TYR A 418 -27.39 -17.41 -34.21
CA TYR A 418 -27.07 -18.49 -35.13
C TYR A 418 -25.57 -18.56 -35.39
N GLY A 419 -25.07 -19.72 -35.82
CA GLY A 419 -23.68 -19.87 -36.23
C GLY A 419 -23.36 -19.05 -37.48
N VAL A 420 -22.14 -18.52 -37.58
CA VAL A 420 -21.70 -17.74 -38.74
C VAL A 420 -20.95 -18.62 -39.72
N GLU A 421 -21.37 -18.60 -40.99
CA GLU A 421 -20.71 -19.29 -42.09
C GLU A 421 -19.98 -18.32 -43.02
N TYR A 422 -18.90 -18.80 -43.63
CA TYR A 422 -18.24 -18.09 -44.71
C TYR A 422 -18.96 -18.30 -46.05
N GLU A 423 -19.26 -17.18 -46.71
CA GLU A 423 -19.78 -17.18 -48.07
C GLU A 423 -18.72 -16.66 -49.04
N ILE A 424 -18.02 -17.61 -49.67
CA ILE A 424 -16.85 -17.38 -50.52
C ILE A 424 -17.14 -17.96 -51.91
N GLN A 425 -17.79 -17.14 -52.75
CA GLN A 425 -18.26 -17.56 -54.07
C GLN A 425 -17.13 -17.73 -55.09
N THR A 426 -16.03 -16.99 -54.91
CA THR A 426 -14.84 -16.89 -55.78
C THR A 426 -13.59 -17.39 -55.05
N SER A 427 -12.51 -17.72 -55.77
CA SER A 427 -11.24 -18.18 -55.16
C SER A 427 -10.33 -17.06 -54.64
N LYS A 428 -10.83 -15.83 -54.56
CA LYS A 428 -10.15 -14.65 -54.00
C LYS A 428 -11.20 -13.80 -53.27
N PRO A 429 -10.84 -13.14 -52.15
CA PRO A 429 -9.52 -13.14 -51.53
C PRO A 429 -9.18 -14.43 -50.78
N TYR A 430 -10.19 -15.22 -50.44
CA TYR A 430 -10.05 -16.49 -49.73
C TYR A 430 -10.23 -17.70 -50.65
N SER A 431 -9.72 -18.86 -50.23
CA SER A 431 -9.97 -20.11 -50.95
C SER A 431 -11.46 -20.48 -50.89
N LYS A 432 -12.04 -20.81 -52.05
CA LYS A 432 -13.41 -21.32 -52.17
C LYS A 432 -13.66 -22.59 -51.34
N SER A 433 -12.61 -23.30 -50.93
CA SER A 433 -12.75 -24.45 -50.02
C SER A 433 -13.32 -24.08 -48.65
N PHE A 434 -13.33 -22.80 -48.26
CA PHE A 434 -13.95 -22.32 -47.03
C PHE A 434 -15.42 -21.93 -47.19
N ASN A 435 -15.97 -21.95 -48.40
CA ASN A 435 -17.40 -21.70 -48.61
C ASN A 435 -18.24 -22.69 -47.79
N ASP A 436 -19.31 -22.20 -47.18
CA ASP A 436 -20.24 -22.95 -46.32
C ASP A 436 -19.58 -23.53 -45.05
N LYS A 437 -18.38 -23.07 -44.69
CA LYS A 437 -17.73 -23.50 -43.44
C LYS A 437 -18.05 -22.55 -42.30
N ASP A 438 -18.26 -23.13 -41.13
CA ASP A 438 -18.48 -22.40 -39.88
C ASP A 438 -17.22 -21.64 -39.44
N MET A 439 -17.39 -20.36 -39.11
CA MET A 439 -16.34 -19.45 -38.70
C MET A 439 -16.00 -19.62 -37.21
N PRO A 440 -14.76 -20.00 -36.86
CA PRO A 440 -14.28 -19.93 -35.49
C PRO A 440 -13.94 -18.48 -35.11
N CYS A 441 -13.81 -18.24 -33.80
CA CYS A 441 -13.33 -16.98 -33.27
C CYS A 441 -12.44 -17.20 -32.06
N ALA A 442 -11.55 -16.24 -31.79
CA ALA A 442 -10.74 -16.19 -30.59
C ALA A 442 -10.83 -14.79 -29.98
N VAL A 443 -11.12 -14.71 -28.67
CA VAL A 443 -11.01 -13.47 -27.92
C VAL A 443 -9.61 -13.39 -27.34
N CYS A 444 -8.87 -12.36 -27.77
CA CYS A 444 -7.47 -12.17 -27.44
C CYS A 444 -7.30 -10.97 -26.50
N LEU A 445 -6.42 -11.11 -25.53
CA LEU A 445 -5.98 -10.06 -24.63
C LEU A 445 -4.59 -9.59 -25.07
N THR A 446 -4.48 -8.33 -25.47
CA THR A 446 -3.18 -7.70 -25.75
C THR A 446 -2.75 -6.88 -24.55
N ALA A 447 -1.44 -6.82 -24.28
CA ALA A 447 -0.88 -6.01 -23.19
C ALA A 447 -0.82 -4.50 -23.52
N ARG A 448 -1.52 -4.06 -24.58
CA ARG A 448 -1.56 -2.68 -25.06
C ARG A 448 -2.92 -2.05 -24.78
N SER A 449 -2.91 -0.76 -24.43
CA SER A 449 -4.05 0.00 -23.89
C SER A 449 -5.25 0.19 -24.82
N THR A 450 -5.07 0.11 -26.13
CA THR A 450 -6.15 0.34 -27.10
C THR A 450 -5.99 -0.52 -28.33
N VAL A 451 -7.12 -0.87 -28.95
CA VAL A 451 -7.19 -1.59 -30.23
C VAL A 451 -8.07 -0.82 -31.21
N LEU A 452 -7.66 -0.85 -32.48
CA LEU A 452 -8.33 -0.20 -33.60
C LEU A 452 -8.30 -1.13 -34.81
N MET A 453 -9.47 -1.38 -35.40
CA MET A 453 -9.56 -1.96 -36.74
C MET A 453 -9.48 -0.84 -37.79
N VAL A 454 -8.54 -0.95 -38.72
CA VAL A 454 -8.37 0.00 -39.83
C VAL A 454 -8.79 -0.68 -41.15
N PRO A 455 -9.94 -0.30 -41.75
CA PRO A 455 -10.36 -0.85 -43.04
C PRO A 455 -9.53 -0.28 -44.19
N GLY A 456 -9.33 -1.08 -45.24
CA GLY A 456 -8.53 -0.72 -46.42
C GLY A 456 -7.01 -0.74 -46.21
N LYS A 457 -6.51 -1.33 -45.11
CA LYS A 457 -5.07 -1.42 -44.79
C LYS A 457 -4.67 -2.85 -44.41
N ILE A 458 -3.39 -3.18 -44.58
CA ILE A 458 -2.77 -4.43 -44.10
C ILE A 458 -1.64 -4.17 -43.09
N ASN A 459 -1.29 -2.90 -42.89
CA ASN A 459 -0.26 -2.43 -41.97
C ASN A 459 -0.84 -1.33 -41.10
N CYS A 460 -0.42 -1.31 -39.85
CA CYS A 460 -0.82 -0.30 -38.89
C CYS A 460 -0.16 1.05 -39.17
N HIS A 461 -0.73 2.10 -38.60
CA HIS A 461 -0.10 3.42 -38.60
C HIS A 461 1.22 3.39 -37.81
N GLU A 462 2.08 4.38 -38.05
CA GLU A 462 3.34 4.49 -37.31
C GLU A 462 3.09 4.52 -35.79
N GLY A 463 3.89 3.75 -35.04
CA GLY A 463 3.74 3.58 -33.59
C GLY A 463 2.57 2.70 -33.14
N TRP A 464 1.86 2.03 -34.06
CA TRP A 464 0.87 1.01 -33.74
C TRP A 464 1.41 -0.39 -34.03
N HIS A 465 1.18 -1.32 -33.12
CA HIS A 465 1.50 -2.73 -33.29
C HIS A 465 0.40 -3.44 -34.08
N LYS A 466 0.79 -4.41 -34.91
CA LYS A 466 -0.14 -5.22 -35.70
C LYS A 466 -0.50 -6.48 -34.95
N GLU A 467 -1.77 -6.63 -34.59
CA GLU A 467 -2.27 -7.88 -34.01
C GLU A 467 -2.52 -8.91 -35.13
N PHE A 468 -3.31 -8.56 -36.14
CA PHE A 468 -3.47 -9.37 -37.36
C PHE A 468 -4.00 -8.54 -38.54
N SER A 469 -3.94 -9.10 -39.74
CA SER A 469 -4.53 -8.52 -40.96
C SER A 469 -5.32 -9.56 -41.74
N GLY A 470 -6.23 -9.09 -42.59
CA GLY A 470 -6.96 -9.92 -43.54
C GLY A 470 -7.94 -9.09 -44.35
N TYR A 471 -9.18 -9.56 -44.49
CA TYR A 471 -10.20 -8.92 -45.33
C TYR A 471 -11.43 -8.52 -44.53
N LEU A 472 -11.99 -7.38 -44.90
CA LEU A 472 -13.23 -6.88 -44.34
C LEU A 472 -14.38 -7.75 -44.85
N MET A 473 -15.22 -8.23 -43.93
CA MET A 473 -16.39 -9.05 -44.25
C MET A 473 -17.65 -8.51 -43.57
N SER A 474 -18.80 -8.72 -44.20
CA SER A 474 -20.13 -8.36 -43.68
C SER A 474 -21.23 -9.18 -44.37
N GLU A 475 -22.48 -8.96 -44.01
CA GLU A 475 -23.63 -9.51 -44.73
C GLU A 475 -23.72 -8.98 -46.19
N TYR A 476 -24.46 -9.70 -47.03
CA TYR A 476 -24.71 -9.38 -48.43
C TYR A 476 -25.53 -8.10 -48.62
N HIS A 477 -25.10 -7.24 -49.55
CA HIS A 477 -25.58 -5.86 -49.75
C HIS A 477 -27.03 -5.66 -50.22
N THR A 478 -27.85 -6.71 -50.31
CA THR A 478 -29.23 -6.60 -50.83
C THR A 478 -30.23 -6.08 -49.78
N LYS A 479 -31.32 -5.48 -50.24
CA LYS A 479 -32.39 -4.93 -49.40
C LYS A 479 -33.17 -5.97 -48.59
N THR A 480 -33.08 -7.24 -48.96
CA THR A 480 -33.80 -8.35 -48.31
C THR A 480 -33.00 -9.01 -47.19
N ARG A 481 -31.77 -8.56 -46.95
CA ARG A 481 -30.88 -9.09 -45.91
C ARG A 481 -30.82 -8.14 -44.72
N THR A 482 -30.61 -8.72 -43.55
CA THR A 482 -30.48 -7.94 -42.32
C THR A 482 -29.07 -7.37 -42.22
N PRO A 483 -28.91 -6.04 -42.03
CA PRO A 483 -27.59 -5.44 -41.95
C PRO A 483 -26.78 -5.99 -40.77
N SER A 484 -25.50 -6.31 -41.03
CA SER A 484 -24.53 -6.69 -40.01
C SER A 484 -23.47 -5.60 -39.83
N GLN A 485 -22.66 -5.76 -38.78
CA GLN A 485 -21.40 -5.02 -38.65
C GLN A 485 -20.38 -5.45 -39.73
N TYR A 486 -19.41 -4.58 -40.01
CA TYR A 486 -18.19 -4.92 -40.75
C TYR A 486 -17.14 -5.45 -39.77
N ILE A 487 -16.61 -6.64 -40.04
CA ILE A 487 -15.58 -7.27 -39.22
C ILE A 487 -14.31 -7.54 -40.02
N CYS A 488 -13.16 -7.55 -39.33
CA CYS A 488 -11.90 -7.95 -39.93
C CYS A 488 -11.66 -9.43 -39.71
N VAL A 489 -11.67 -10.23 -40.78
CA VAL A 489 -11.43 -11.68 -40.74
C VAL A 489 -9.98 -11.95 -41.13
N ASP A 490 -9.32 -12.86 -40.40
CA ASP A 490 -7.90 -13.19 -40.58
C ASP A 490 -7.61 -13.75 -41.98
N GLU A 491 -6.45 -13.39 -42.55
CA GLU A 491 -6.05 -13.84 -43.88
C GLU A 491 -5.90 -15.38 -44.00
N LYS A 492 -5.63 -16.08 -42.88
CA LYS A 492 -5.42 -17.53 -42.83
C LYS A 492 -6.60 -18.24 -42.16
N LEU A 493 -7.71 -18.38 -42.86
CA LEU A 493 -8.93 -18.97 -42.32
C LEU A 493 -8.72 -20.35 -41.68
N GLU A 494 -9.46 -20.59 -40.60
CA GLU A 494 -9.75 -21.89 -39.99
C GLU A 494 -11.25 -22.16 -40.08
N SER A 495 -11.66 -23.41 -39.91
CA SER A 495 -13.07 -23.80 -39.82
C SER A 495 -13.34 -24.59 -38.55
N VAL A 496 -14.55 -24.48 -38.03
CA VAL A 496 -14.98 -25.30 -36.89
C VAL A 496 -15.01 -26.78 -37.28
N PRO A 497 -14.42 -27.70 -36.49
CA PRO A 497 -14.52 -29.13 -36.76
C PRO A 497 -15.98 -29.60 -36.80
N GLY A 498 -16.40 -30.22 -37.91
CA GLY A 498 -17.78 -30.68 -38.11
C GLY A 498 -18.76 -29.61 -38.63
N GLY A 499 -18.28 -28.37 -38.82
CA GLY A 499 -19.03 -27.25 -39.40
C GLY A 499 -18.79 -27.08 -40.90
N ASP A 500 -18.87 -28.19 -41.66
CA ASP A 500 -18.64 -28.21 -43.12
C ASP A 500 -19.96 -28.25 -43.92
N GLY A 501 -21.10 -28.05 -43.24
CA GLY A 501 -22.42 -28.16 -43.83
C GLY A 501 -23.02 -26.79 -44.12
N ASN A 502 -23.63 -26.64 -45.29
CA ASN A 502 -24.38 -25.44 -45.66
C ASN A 502 -25.68 -25.35 -44.84
N ARG A 503 -25.73 -24.49 -43.83
CA ARG A 503 -26.91 -24.18 -43.01
C ARG A 503 -27.53 -22.84 -43.36
N ASN A 504 -26.75 -21.93 -43.95
CA ASN A 504 -27.18 -20.59 -44.35
C ASN A 504 -27.89 -19.88 -43.18
N GLU A 505 -27.22 -19.74 -42.03
CA GLU A 505 -27.85 -19.08 -40.88
C GLU A 505 -27.39 -17.62 -40.77
N ALA A 506 -26.39 -17.32 -39.95
CA ALA A 506 -25.65 -16.07 -40.05
C ALA A 506 -24.52 -16.26 -41.07
N VAL A 507 -24.26 -15.27 -41.92
CA VAL A 507 -23.27 -15.42 -43.00
C VAL A 507 -22.40 -14.17 -43.15
N VAL A 508 -21.19 -14.36 -43.67
CA VAL A 508 -20.26 -13.26 -43.97
C VAL A 508 -19.66 -13.39 -45.38
N TYR A 509 -19.67 -12.28 -46.10
CA TYR A 509 -19.16 -12.11 -47.46
C TYR A 509 -17.98 -11.12 -47.48
N PRO A 510 -17.00 -11.27 -48.39
CA PRO A 510 -16.00 -10.24 -48.64
C PRO A 510 -16.63 -8.90 -49.05
N VAL A 511 -16.10 -7.80 -48.53
CA VAL A 511 -16.62 -6.44 -48.79
C VAL A 511 -15.86 -5.79 -49.93
N GLU A 512 -16.58 -5.32 -50.95
CA GLU A 512 -16.02 -4.61 -52.10
C GLU A 512 -16.13 -3.09 -51.98
N ALA A 513 -15.15 -2.37 -52.53
CA ALA A 513 -15.24 -0.93 -52.71
C ALA A 513 -16.16 -0.57 -53.88
N VAL A 514 -17.17 0.27 -53.63
CA VAL A 514 -18.06 0.81 -54.68
C VAL A 514 -17.76 2.29 -54.86
N CYS A 515 -17.36 2.69 -56.07
CA CYS A 515 -17.01 4.08 -56.38
C CYS A 515 -18.25 4.99 -56.48
N GLY A 516 -18.07 6.27 -56.17
CA GLY A 516 -19.12 7.28 -56.15
C GLY A 516 -18.74 8.36 -55.16
N SER A 517 -19.45 8.44 -54.03
CA SER A 517 -19.01 9.25 -52.88
C SER A 517 -17.70 8.73 -52.26
N LEU A 518 -17.42 7.42 -52.40
CA LEU A 518 -16.09 6.86 -52.13
C LEU A 518 -15.14 7.30 -53.26
N LYS A 519 -14.09 8.04 -52.89
CA LYS A 519 -13.11 8.57 -53.84
C LYS A 519 -12.33 7.44 -54.51
N CYS A 520 -12.43 7.39 -55.84
CA CYS A 520 -11.65 6.51 -56.69
C CYS A 520 -10.91 7.36 -57.73
N PRO A 521 -9.57 7.48 -57.67
CA PRO A 521 -8.60 6.88 -56.75
C PRO A 521 -8.57 7.49 -55.32
N PRO A 522 -7.96 6.82 -54.31
CA PRO A 522 -7.11 5.62 -54.40
C PRO A 522 -7.84 4.28 -54.37
N TYR A 523 -9.13 4.24 -54.03
CA TYR A 523 -9.92 3.01 -54.12
C TYR A 523 -10.20 2.65 -55.58
N VAL A 524 -10.49 1.37 -55.83
CA VAL A 524 -10.79 0.84 -57.17
C VAL A 524 -12.13 0.10 -57.09
N ASN A 525 -13.02 0.42 -58.02
CA ASN A 525 -14.36 -0.16 -58.07
C ASN A 525 -14.31 -1.70 -58.13
N GLY A 526 -15.09 -2.37 -57.28
CA GLY A 526 -15.23 -3.83 -57.25
C GLY A 526 -14.01 -4.57 -56.68
N ARG A 527 -13.09 -3.90 -55.98
CA ARG A 527 -11.99 -4.58 -55.26
C ARG A 527 -12.35 -4.82 -53.81
N GLU A 528 -12.04 -6.02 -53.32
CA GLU A 528 -12.23 -6.39 -51.93
C GLU A 528 -11.31 -5.59 -51.00
N LEU A 529 -11.88 -5.12 -49.89
CA LEU A 529 -11.19 -4.29 -48.92
C LEU A 529 -10.44 -5.16 -47.91
N THR A 530 -9.14 -4.91 -47.77
CA THR A 530 -8.35 -5.49 -46.69
C THR A 530 -8.68 -4.82 -45.36
N CYS A 531 -8.20 -5.37 -44.26
CA CYS A 531 -8.28 -4.75 -42.94
C CYS A 531 -7.10 -5.18 -42.07
N VAL A 532 -6.82 -4.39 -41.04
CA VAL A 532 -5.81 -4.69 -40.03
C VAL A 532 -6.35 -4.33 -38.66
N VAL A 533 -6.14 -5.21 -37.69
CA VAL A 533 -6.39 -4.91 -36.27
C VAL A 533 -5.05 -4.51 -35.66
N CYS A 534 -5.02 -3.30 -35.14
CA CYS A 534 -3.85 -2.67 -34.58
C CYS A 534 -4.06 -2.41 -33.10
N SER A 535 -3.00 -2.50 -32.33
CA SER A 535 -2.99 -2.15 -30.92
C SER A 535 -1.92 -1.12 -30.65
N LYS A 536 -2.14 -0.25 -29.67
CA LYS A 536 -1.17 0.77 -29.31
C LYS A 536 -1.11 0.99 -27.81
N GLU A 537 0.11 1.20 -27.36
CA GLU A 537 0.41 1.76 -26.06
C GLU A 537 0.18 3.28 -26.12
N ILE A 538 -0.72 3.77 -25.26
CA ILE A 538 -0.99 5.19 -25.08
C ILE A 538 -0.04 5.67 -24.00
N ASN A 539 1.09 6.24 -24.41
CA ASN A 539 2.13 6.76 -23.51
C ASN A 539 1.65 7.95 -22.69
#